data_AF-A0A8J2WGX2-F1
#
_entry.id   AF-A0A8J2WGX2-F1
#
_cell.length_a   1.000
_cell.length_b   1.000
_cell.length_c   1.000
_cell.angle_alpha   90.00
_cell.angle_beta   90.00
_cell.angle_gamma   90.00
#
_symmetry.space_group_name_H-M   'P 1'
#
loop_
_entity.id
_entity.type
_entity.pdbx_description
1 polymer ?
#
loop_
_entity_poly.entity_id
_entity_poly.type
_entity_poly.pdbx_seq_one_letter_code
_entity_poly.pdbx_strand_id
1 'polypeptide(L)'
;MADPDLKSIPPETRKKVIREGKLSALLSSDKGQAFFESYLSHHPQFNKYWDFYNSVNEIILKSDNQEQQLDLIKQCFEKHISKGADSDDRVDACFQNSADVDNLSKAINERNCEDLQGILREKQQSAFDFLNLEVFLPLLPQFKSLTPRKTCDLL
;
A
#
# COMPACT_ATOMS: atom_id res chain seq x y z
N MET A 1 22.31 1.61 0.65
CA MET A 1 21.83 2.07 1.97
C MET A 1 21.44 0.85 2.77
N ALA A 2 21.47 0.91 4.11
CA ALA A 2 21.19 -0.25 4.97
C ALA A 2 19.68 -0.43 5.16
N ASP A 3 19.24 -1.68 5.36
CA ASP A 3 17.85 -2.00 5.69
C ASP A 3 17.37 -1.16 6.89
N PRO A 4 16.12 -0.65 6.87
CA PRO A 4 15.61 0.18 7.96
C PRO A 4 15.65 -0.58 9.29
N ASP A 5 16.11 0.09 10.35
CA ASP A 5 16.29 -0.56 11.65
C ASP A 5 14.95 -0.74 12.37
N LEU A 6 14.54 -1.99 12.58
CA LEU A 6 13.36 -2.38 13.38
C LEU A 6 13.42 -1.85 14.83
N LYS A 7 14.59 -1.44 15.32
CA LYS A 7 14.73 -0.80 16.64
C LYS A 7 14.13 0.60 16.70
N SER A 8 13.96 1.26 15.56
CA SER A 8 13.33 2.59 15.47
C SER A 8 11.82 2.55 15.78
N ILE A 9 11.17 1.40 15.59
CA ILE A 9 9.73 1.21 15.81
C ILE A 9 9.42 1.14 17.32
N PRO A 10 8.40 1.88 17.81
CA PRO A 10 8.00 1.85 19.20
C PRO A 10 7.69 0.43 19.71
N PRO A 11 8.07 0.07 20.96
CA PRO A 11 7.78 -1.23 21.54
C PRO A 11 6.30 -1.62 21.48
N GLU A 12 5.39 -0.67 21.70
CA GLU A 12 3.94 -0.92 21.65
C GLU A 12 3.45 -1.26 20.24
N THR A 13 3.93 -0.54 19.21
CA THR A 13 3.65 -0.89 17.81
C THR A 13 4.17 -2.29 17.47
N ARG A 14 5.39 -2.65 17.92
CA ARG A 14 5.94 -3.99 17.68
C ARG A 14 5.13 -5.09 18.35
N LYS A 15 4.71 -4.90 19.60
CA LYS A 15 3.82 -5.83 20.30
C LYS A 15 2.50 -6.00 19.55
N LYS A 16 1.93 -4.89 19.07
CA LYS A 16 0.69 -4.89 18.27
C LYS A 16 0.87 -5.67 16.97
N VAL A 17 1.98 -5.46 16.25
CA VAL A 17 2.36 -6.20 15.04
C VAL A 17 2.48 -7.70 15.31
N ILE A 18 3.17 -8.11 16.38
CA ILE A 18 3.34 -9.53 16.74
C ILE A 18 1.98 -10.18 17.06
N ARG A 19 1.10 -9.45 17.76
CA ARG A 19 -0.23 -9.92 18.16
C ARG A 19 -1.20 -10.05 16.98
N GLU A 20 -1.24 -9.03 16.13
CA GLU A 20 -2.25 -8.91 15.07
C GLU A 20 -1.79 -9.53 13.75
N GLY A 21 -0.48 -9.55 13.48
CA GLY A 21 0.08 -10.13 12.26
C GLY A 21 -0.39 -9.44 10.99
N LYS A 22 -0.68 -8.13 11.04
CA LYS A 22 -1.21 -7.34 9.91
C LYS A 22 -0.40 -6.08 9.66
N LEU A 23 -0.28 -5.69 8.40
CA LEU A 23 0.36 -4.45 7.99
C LEU A 23 -0.28 -3.22 8.66
N SER A 24 -1.60 -3.21 8.85
CA SER A 24 -2.30 -2.12 9.54
C SER A 24 -1.84 -1.90 10.98
N ALA A 25 -1.34 -2.95 11.66
CA ALA A 25 -0.76 -2.82 12.99
C ALA A 25 0.57 -2.05 12.94
N LEU A 26 1.40 -2.30 11.92
CA LEU A 26 2.65 -1.60 11.70
C LEU A 26 2.40 -0.12 11.36
N LEU A 27 1.47 0.14 10.45
CA LEU A 27 1.14 1.48 9.96
C LEU A 27 0.38 2.32 11.00
N SER A 28 -0.05 1.76 12.13
CA SER A 28 -0.73 2.51 13.19
C SER A 28 0.15 3.48 13.99
N SER A 29 1.41 3.67 13.59
CA SER A 29 2.31 4.68 14.15
C SER A 29 3.21 5.27 13.06
N ASP A 30 3.51 6.57 13.16
CA ASP A 30 4.34 7.29 12.17
C ASP A 30 5.68 6.62 11.93
N LYS A 31 6.32 6.11 12.99
CA LYS A 31 7.59 5.39 12.86
C LYS A 31 7.46 4.03 12.15
N GLY A 32 6.31 3.38 12.29
CA GLY A 32 6.02 2.14 11.56
C GLY A 32 5.73 2.40 10.09
N GLN A 33 5.05 3.51 9.77
CA GLN A 33 4.88 3.99 8.39
C GLN A 33 6.25 4.32 7.77
N ALA A 34 7.06 5.15 8.44
CA ALA A 34 8.39 5.52 7.96
C ALA A 34 9.33 4.31 7.77
N PHE A 35 9.25 3.31 8.66
CA PHE A 35 9.96 2.05 8.47
C PHE A 35 9.51 1.32 7.19
N PHE A 36 8.19 1.21 6.97
CA PHE A 36 7.64 0.50 5.83
C PHE A 36 7.94 1.21 4.51
N GLU A 37 7.81 2.54 4.47
CA GLU A 37 8.21 3.37 3.34
C GLU A 37 9.69 3.24 3.02
N SER A 38 10.56 3.33 4.03
CA SER A 38 11.99 3.12 3.85
C SER A 38 12.32 1.70 3.41
N TYR A 39 11.53 0.70 3.78
CA TYR A 39 11.71 -0.66 3.31
C TYR A 39 11.36 -0.73 1.81
N LEU A 40 10.19 -0.22 1.43
CA LEU A 40 9.71 -0.23 0.05
C LEU A 40 10.61 0.55 -0.92
N SER A 41 11.28 1.62 -0.48
CA SER A 41 12.23 2.35 -1.34
C SER A 41 13.41 1.49 -1.81
N HIS A 42 13.70 0.38 -1.13
CA HIS A 42 14.71 -0.61 -1.53
C HIS A 42 14.12 -1.77 -2.35
N HIS A 43 12.80 -1.80 -2.53
CA HIS A 43 12.06 -2.81 -3.28
C HIS A 43 11.08 -2.15 -4.28
N PRO A 44 11.58 -1.56 -5.37
CA PRO A 44 10.76 -0.83 -6.35
C PRO A 44 9.59 -1.66 -6.90
N GLN A 45 9.77 -2.97 -7.04
CA GLN A 45 8.72 -3.89 -7.50
C GLN A 45 7.48 -3.90 -6.61
N PHE A 46 7.63 -3.52 -5.33
CA PHE A 46 6.55 -3.40 -4.37
C PHE A 46 6.16 -1.95 -4.11
N ASN A 47 7.12 -1.00 -4.21
CA ASN A 47 6.86 0.41 -3.95
C ASN A 47 5.74 0.99 -4.82
N LYS A 48 5.64 0.55 -6.08
CA LYS A 48 4.57 0.99 -7.01
C LYS A 48 3.15 0.76 -6.48
N TYR A 49 2.94 -0.29 -5.67
CA TYR A 49 1.64 -0.58 -5.04
C TYR A 49 1.35 0.37 -3.87
N TRP A 50 2.39 0.81 -3.16
CA TRP A 50 2.26 1.79 -2.08
C TRP A 50 2.03 3.19 -2.64
N ASP A 51 2.75 3.56 -3.71
CA ASP A 51 2.52 4.80 -4.44
C ASP A 51 1.09 4.87 -4.96
N PHE A 52 0.61 3.80 -5.61
CA PHE A 52 -0.79 3.70 -6.04
C PHE A 52 -1.78 3.82 -4.87
N TYR A 53 -1.54 3.11 -3.75
CA TYR A 53 -2.38 3.20 -2.55
C TYR A 53 -2.49 4.65 -2.04
N ASN A 54 -1.38 5.39 -2.03
CA ASN A 54 -1.33 6.78 -1.59
C ASN A 54 -1.97 7.74 -2.60
N SER A 55 -1.80 7.52 -3.90
CA SER A 55 -2.50 8.30 -4.93
C SER A 55 -4.02 8.18 -4.80
N VAL A 56 -4.54 6.97 -4.52
CA VAL A 56 -5.98 6.79 -4.28
C VAL A 56 -6.43 7.47 -2.98
N ASN A 57 -5.63 7.44 -1.91
CA ASN A 57 -5.93 8.19 -0.70
C ASN A 57 -6.05 9.69 -0.96
N GLU A 58 -5.14 10.27 -1.76
CA GLU A 58 -5.21 11.68 -2.12
C GLU A 58 -6.48 12.02 -2.93
N ILE A 59 -6.85 11.16 -3.89
CA ILE A 59 -8.08 11.30 -4.68
C ILE A 59 -9.31 11.32 -3.78
N ILE A 60 -9.36 10.43 -2.78
CA ILE A 60 -10.49 10.33 -1.85
C ILE A 60 -10.55 11.56 -0.93
N LEU A 61 -9.41 12.06 -0.46
CA LEU A 61 -9.34 13.23 0.42
C LEU A 61 -9.73 14.54 -0.27
N LYS A 62 -9.64 14.62 -1.61
CA LYS A 62 -10.03 15.80 -2.41
C LYS A 62 -11.43 15.69 -3.02
N SER A 63 -12.34 14.94 -2.38
CA SER A 63 -13.72 14.71 -2.86
C SER A 63 -14.55 15.98 -3.11
N ASP A 64 -14.18 17.11 -2.52
CA ASP A 64 -14.98 18.33 -2.52
C ASP A 64 -14.83 19.15 -3.81
N ASN A 65 -13.89 18.79 -4.70
CA ASN A 65 -13.69 19.40 -6.01
C ASN A 65 -13.65 18.32 -7.09
N GLN A 66 -14.79 18.07 -7.74
CA GLN A 66 -14.93 17.02 -8.76
C GLN A 66 -13.98 17.18 -9.95
N GLU A 67 -13.66 18.41 -10.36
CA GLU A 67 -12.75 18.66 -11.49
C GLU A 67 -11.33 18.28 -11.12
N GLN A 68 -10.85 18.76 -9.96
CA GLN A 68 -9.54 18.38 -9.43
C GLN A 68 -9.43 16.89 -9.14
N GLN A 69 -10.52 16.28 -8.63
CA GLN A 69 -10.57 14.85 -8.38
C GLN A 69 -10.45 14.05 -9.68
N LEU A 70 -11.19 14.44 -10.72
CA LEU A 70 -11.13 13.77 -12.01
C LEU A 70 -9.72 13.85 -12.63
N ASP A 71 -9.04 14.99 -12.49
CA ASP A 71 -7.66 15.14 -12.97
C ASP A 71 -6.68 14.22 -12.22
N LEU A 72 -6.82 14.09 -10.90
CA LEU A 72 -6.01 13.14 -10.12
C LEU A 72 -6.32 11.69 -10.48
N ILE A 73 -7.58 11.36 -10.74
CA ILE A 73 -7.98 10.02 -11.21
C ILE A 73 -7.31 9.71 -12.54
N LYS A 74 -7.31 10.65 -13.49
CA LYS A 74 -6.63 10.48 -14.78
C LYS A 74 -5.14 10.26 -14.62
N GLN A 75 -4.47 11.08 -13.80
CA GLN A 75 -3.03 10.92 -13.53
C GLN A 75 -2.72 9.56 -12.90
N CYS A 76 -3.53 9.13 -11.91
CA CYS A 76 -3.39 7.83 -11.28
C CYS A 76 -3.60 6.69 -12.29
N PHE A 77 -4.62 6.79 -13.16
CA PHE A 77 -4.89 5.82 -14.22
C PHE A 77 -3.73 5.73 -15.20
N GLU A 78 -3.25 6.87 -15.72
CA GLU A 78 -2.17 6.92 -16.70
C GLU A 78 -0.85 6.38 -16.15
N LYS A 79 -0.55 6.64 -14.87
CA LYS A 79 0.70 6.19 -14.24
C LYS A 79 0.67 4.72 -13.82
N HIS A 80 -0.41 4.25 -13.20
CA HIS A 80 -0.41 2.98 -12.48
C HIS A 80 -1.25 1.88 -13.13
N ILE A 81 -2.17 2.20 -14.04
CA ILE A 81 -3.22 1.27 -14.50
C ILE A 81 -3.21 1.09 -16.03
N SER A 82 -2.99 2.17 -16.77
CA SER A 82 -3.08 2.18 -18.23
C SER A 82 -2.18 1.13 -18.88
N LYS A 83 -2.63 0.53 -19.98
CA LYS A 83 -1.81 -0.39 -20.78
C LYS A 83 -0.53 0.29 -21.33
N GLY A 84 -0.56 1.62 -21.48
CA GLY A 84 0.59 2.43 -21.91
C GLY A 84 1.44 3.00 -20.76
N ALA A 85 1.10 2.71 -19.51
CA ALA A 85 1.91 3.09 -18.36
C ALA A 85 3.24 2.34 -18.35
N ASP A 86 4.27 2.94 -17.74
CA ASP A 86 5.55 2.28 -17.52
C ASP A 86 5.33 0.97 -16.72
N SER A 87 5.93 -0.14 -17.16
CA SER A 87 5.83 -1.42 -16.47
C SER A 87 6.33 -1.36 -15.03
N ASP A 88 7.28 -0.46 -14.77
CA ASP A 88 7.86 -0.26 -13.44
C ASP A 88 6.88 0.43 -12.48
N ASP A 89 5.89 1.17 -12.99
CA ASP A 89 4.86 1.85 -12.20
C ASP A 89 3.52 1.10 -12.14
N ARG A 90 3.30 0.14 -13.05
CA ARG A 90 2.02 -0.58 -13.18
C ARG A 90 1.73 -1.53 -12.03
N VAL A 91 0.50 -1.47 -11.50
CA VAL A 91 -0.01 -2.35 -10.43
C VAL A 91 -0.83 -3.52 -10.96
N ASP A 92 -0.27 -4.29 -11.89
CA ASP A 92 -0.99 -5.36 -12.61
C ASP A 92 -1.64 -6.41 -11.69
N ALA A 93 -1.03 -6.69 -10.53
CA ALA A 93 -1.60 -7.63 -9.56
C ALA A 93 -2.96 -7.17 -9.00
N CYS A 94 -3.27 -5.87 -9.05
CA CYS A 94 -4.57 -5.29 -8.66
C CYS A 94 -5.60 -5.30 -9.80
N PHE A 95 -5.16 -5.43 -11.06
CA PHE A 95 -6.00 -5.34 -12.26
C PHE A 95 -5.84 -6.59 -13.13
N GLN A 96 -6.15 -7.75 -12.55
CA GLN A 96 -6.01 -9.05 -13.24
C GLN A 96 -7.05 -9.24 -14.37
N ASN A 97 -8.16 -8.52 -14.32
CA ASN A 97 -9.17 -8.53 -15.37
C ASN A 97 -8.99 -7.32 -16.30
N SER A 98 -8.71 -7.56 -17.58
CA SER A 98 -8.58 -6.48 -18.57
C SER A 98 -9.85 -5.62 -18.68
N ALA A 99 -11.02 -6.20 -18.37
CA ALA A 99 -12.27 -5.46 -18.34
C ALA A 99 -12.28 -4.36 -17.26
N ASP A 100 -11.55 -4.54 -16.14
CA ASP A 100 -11.50 -3.52 -15.07
C ASP A 100 -10.79 -2.25 -15.57
N VAL A 101 -9.72 -2.42 -16.36
CA VAL A 101 -8.97 -1.30 -16.97
C VAL A 101 -9.85 -0.58 -18.00
N ASP A 102 -10.55 -1.34 -18.85
CA ASP A 102 -11.40 -0.77 -19.90
C ASP A 102 -12.64 -0.08 -19.30
N ASN A 103 -13.23 -0.64 -18.23
CA ASN A 103 -14.34 -0.05 -17.48
C ASN A 103 -13.92 1.26 -16.79
N LEU A 104 -12.73 1.29 -16.17
CA LEU A 104 -12.22 2.49 -15.52
C LEU A 104 -11.93 3.59 -16.56
N SER A 105 -11.36 3.24 -17.71
CA SER A 105 -11.18 4.16 -18.84
C SER A 105 -12.52 4.74 -19.33
N LYS A 106 -13.56 3.91 -19.45
CA LYS A 106 -14.90 4.36 -19.82
C LYS A 106 -15.49 5.32 -18.79
N ALA A 107 -15.42 4.97 -17.50
CA ALA A 107 -15.95 5.81 -16.42
C ALA A 107 -15.25 7.18 -16.32
N ILE A 108 -13.94 7.25 -16.64
CA ILE A 108 -13.19 8.51 -16.73
C ILE A 108 -13.76 9.40 -17.83
N ASN A 109 -14.05 8.84 -19.00
CA ASN A 109 -14.60 9.58 -20.14
C ASN A 109 -16.03 10.06 -19.87
N GLU A 110 -16.81 9.29 -19.12
CA GLU A 110 -18.17 9.64 -18.70
C GLU A 110 -18.19 10.62 -17.51
N ARG A 111 -17.02 10.97 -16.95
CA ARG A 111 -16.83 11.88 -15.80
C ARG A 111 -17.62 11.46 -14.55
N ASN A 112 -17.88 10.17 -14.39
CA ASN A 112 -18.66 9.62 -13.28
C ASN A 112 -17.77 9.43 -12.03
N CYS A 113 -17.58 10.50 -11.25
CA CYS A 113 -16.65 10.50 -10.12
C CYS A 113 -17.03 9.54 -9.00
N GLU A 114 -18.32 9.29 -8.75
CA GLU A 114 -18.76 8.36 -7.70
C GLU A 114 -18.36 6.91 -8.02
N ASP A 115 -18.65 6.46 -9.24
CA ASP A 115 -18.26 5.12 -9.69
C ASP A 115 -16.74 4.97 -9.73
N LEU A 116 -16.02 6.02 -10.19
CA LEU A 116 -14.55 6.03 -10.20
C LEU A 116 -13.96 5.90 -8.80
N GLN A 117 -14.51 6.61 -7.80
CA GLN A 117 -14.08 6.46 -6.41
C GLN A 117 -14.36 5.06 -5.88
N GLY A 118 -15.52 4.49 -6.19
CA GLY A 118 -15.88 3.13 -5.78
C GLY A 118 -14.88 2.10 -6.29
N ILE A 119 -14.58 2.13 -7.59
CA ILE A 119 -13.60 1.23 -8.20
C ILE A 119 -12.21 1.45 -7.59
N LEU A 120 -11.76 2.70 -7.48
CA LEU A 120 -10.43 2.98 -6.94
C LEU A 120 -10.28 2.54 -5.48
N ARG A 121 -11.32 2.67 -4.65
CA ARG A 121 -11.30 2.17 -3.26
C ARG A 121 -11.13 0.66 -3.19
N GLU A 122 -11.84 -0.09 -4.05
CA GLU A 122 -11.69 -1.55 -4.12
C GLU A 122 -10.26 -1.93 -4.53
N LYS A 123 -9.71 -1.25 -5.53
CA LYS A 123 -8.36 -1.53 -6.04
C LYS A 123 -7.28 -1.06 -5.06
N GLN A 124 -7.52 0.02 -4.32
CA GLN A 124 -6.67 0.45 -3.21
C GLN A 124 -6.61 -0.62 -2.12
N GLN A 125 -7.74 -1.21 -1.74
CA GLN A 125 -7.76 -2.33 -0.79
C GLN A 125 -6.99 -3.54 -1.36
N SER A 126 -7.14 -3.83 -2.65
CA SER A 126 -6.37 -4.90 -3.31
C SER A 126 -4.86 -4.66 -3.27
N ALA A 127 -4.41 -3.41 -3.46
CA ALA A 127 -3.00 -3.04 -3.32
C ALA A 127 -2.50 -3.18 -1.88
N PHE A 128 -3.32 -2.79 -0.91
CA PHE A 128 -3.02 -2.98 0.51
C PHE A 128 -2.88 -4.47 0.86
N ASP A 129 -3.80 -5.31 0.39
CA ASP A 129 -3.79 -6.75 0.63
C ASP A 129 -2.57 -7.41 -0.01
N PHE A 130 -2.22 -6.99 -1.24
CA PHE A 130 -0.99 -7.43 -1.91
C PHE A 130 0.25 -7.08 -1.08
N LEU A 131 0.39 -5.83 -0.63
CA LEU A 131 1.51 -5.41 0.23
C LEU A 131 1.53 -6.16 1.56
N ASN A 132 0.36 -6.44 2.13
CA ASN A 132 0.27 -7.22 3.35
C ASN A 132 0.80 -8.64 3.14
N LEU A 133 0.36 -9.31 2.07
CA LEU A 133 0.70 -10.71 1.77
C LEU A 133 2.13 -10.88 1.28
N GLU A 134 2.55 -10.11 0.28
CA GLU A 134 3.81 -10.30 -0.45
C GLU A 134 5.00 -9.60 0.22
N VAL A 135 4.75 -8.58 1.04
CA VAL A 135 5.82 -7.77 1.64
C VAL A 135 5.84 -7.90 3.15
N PHE A 136 4.72 -7.61 3.81
CA PHE A 136 4.69 -7.53 5.27
C PHE A 136 4.72 -8.89 5.96
N LEU A 137 3.93 -9.88 5.51
CA LEU A 137 3.92 -11.20 6.13
C LEU A 137 5.31 -11.88 6.10
N PRO A 138 6.09 -11.81 5.01
CA PRO A 138 7.49 -12.25 4.99
C PRO A 138 8.40 -11.53 5.99
N LEU A 139 8.12 -10.27 6.35
CA LEU A 139 8.87 -9.52 7.35
C LEU A 139 8.51 -9.87 8.79
N LEU A 140 7.33 -10.43 9.02
CA LEU A 140 6.80 -10.73 10.36
C LEU A 140 7.76 -11.54 11.28
N PRO A 141 8.53 -12.53 10.78
CA PRO A 141 9.53 -13.24 11.59
C PRO A 141 10.59 -12.32 12.20
N GLN A 142 10.98 -11.24 11.52
CA GLN A 142 11.99 -10.30 12.00
C GLN A 142 11.50 -9.56 13.26
N PHE A 143 10.20 -9.23 13.33
CA PHE A 143 9.58 -8.62 14.51
C PHE A 143 9.57 -9.57 15.72
N LYS A 144 9.38 -10.87 15.49
CA LYS A 144 9.37 -11.90 16.55
C LYS A 144 10.77 -12.18 17.10
N SER A 145 11.82 -12.04 16.28
CA SER A 145 13.20 -12.25 16.73
C SER A 145 13.71 -11.20 17.74
N LEU A 146 13.03 -10.07 17.84
CA LEU A 146 13.38 -8.95 18.73
C LEU A 146 12.77 -9.04 20.14
N THR A 147 11.85 -9.98 20.39
CA THR A 147 11.43 -10.24 21.77
C THR A 147 12.61 -10.88 22.50
N PRO A 148 13.03 -10.36 23.66
CA PRO A 148 14.07 -11.00 24.45
C PRO A 148 13.62 -12.45 24.67
N ARG A 149 14.44 -13.42 24.27
CA ARG A 149 14.30 -14.77 24.81
C ARG A 149 14.29 -14.57 26.32
N LYS A 150 13.16 -14.78 26.98
CA LYS A 150 13.20 -15.14 28.39
C LYS A 150 14.03 -16.42 28.39
N THR A 151 15.28 -16.32 28.82
CA THR A 151 16.03 -17.47 29.28
C THR A 151 15.12 -18.14 30.31
N CYS A 152 14.55 -19.28 29.95
CA CYS A 152 14.19 -20.27 30.94
C CYS A 152 15.51 -20.71 31.54
N ASP A 153 15.96 -20.01 32.56
CA ASP A 153 16.90 -20.56 33.53
C ASP A 153 16.13 -21.67 34.25
N LEU A 154 16.25 -22.88 33.74
CA LEU A 154 16.01 -24.11 34.49
C LEU A 154 17.20 -24.25 35.45
N LEU A 155 17.03 -23.70 36.65
CA LEU A 155 17.69 -24.18 37.87
C LEU A 155 16.81 -25.23 38.53
#